data_AF-A0A4P7HBZ3-F1
#
_entry.id   AF-A0A4P7HBZ3-F1
#
_cell.length_a   1.000
_cell.length_b   1.000
_cell.length_c   1.000
_cell.angle_alpha   90.00
_cell.angle_beta   90.00
_cell.angle_gamma   90.00
#
_symmetry.space_group_name_H-M   'P 1'
#
loop_
_entity.id
_entity.type
_entity.pdbx_description
1 polymer ?
#
loop_
_entity_poly.entity_id
_entity_poly.type
_entity_poly.pdbx_seq_one_letter_code
_entity_poly.pdbx_strand_id
1 'polypeptide(L)'
;MAALSIAAVVGAGGALAATLPTVHAAAPNHDPVIMIPGMTGDVGNMDPMKQNLQSNGWPADRLFTWTDSSKMTQDLAVAAKELGAKVNQVRQQTGAKKVVLATWSASTLAARYYIKNLGGGDTVSQYISFAGPHHGTTFNFCKQYVSCQQFAEPNTPFLTALNSGTEVPHNDKVAYLTLRSSGDWNVAPTDSAKLEGADNRLLTTPTHFNIISDAQALKIMRDFIIAHEDDNPPTSTTPPSSTTTPPTSTTTPPVQPCFADSNYKHVQAGRAHDNGGGRALANGSNQDMGLNVVSGTTKLRKTGDNYYVIDPACS
;
A
#
# COMPACT_ATOMS: atom_id res chain seq x y z
N MET A 1 53.74 -27.64 -63.86
CA MET A 1 53.18 -26.50 -63.09
C MET A 1 52.49 -27.07 -61.87
N ALA A 2 52.72 -26.47 -60.71
CA ALA A 2 52.50 -27.00 -59.37
C ALA A 2 51.05 -26.92 -58.88
N ALA A 3 50.69 -27.79 -57.91
CA ALA A 3 50.04 -27.47 -56.62
C ALA A 3 49.58 -28.80 -55.97
N LEU A 4 50.27 -29.32 -54.95
CA LEU A 4 50.14 -29.06 -53.50
C LEU A 4 48.83 -29.58 -52.87
N SER A 5 48.99 -30.64 -52.06
CA SER A 5 48.00 -31.31 -51.21
C SER A 5 47.47 -30.42 -50.07
N ILE A 6 46.19 -30.54 -49.71
CA ILE A 6 45.70 -30.31 -48.33
C ILE A 6 44.56 -31.29 -48.01
N ALA A 7 44.75 -32.07 -46.94
CA ALA A 7 43.71 -32.86 -46.28
C ALA A 7 42.90 -31.95 -45.34
N ALA A 8 41.57 -32.10 -45.31
CA ALA A 8 40.71 -31.42 -44.34
C ALA A 8 40.11 -32.43 -43.35
N VAL A 9 40.38 -32.18 -42.07
CA VAL A 9 39.91 -32.93 -40.90
C VAL A 9 38.50 -32.48 -40.49
N VAL A 10 37.76 -33.44 -39.95
CA VAL A 10 36.40 -33.41 -39.37
C VAL A 10 36.15 -32.25 -38.40
N GLY A 11 34.91 -31.75 -38.38
CA GLY A 11 34.37 -30.98 -37.26
C GLY A 11 32.84 -30.89 -37.30
N ALA A 12 32.14 -31.88 -36.76
CA ALA A 12 30.71 -31.77 -36.47
C ALA A 12 30.51 -30.82 -35.28
N GLY A 13 30.28 -29.54 -35.56
CA GLY A 13 29.96 -28.53 -34.56
C GLY A 13 28.53 -28.70 -34.05
N GLY A 14 28.35 -29.38 -32.92
CA GLY A 14 27.11 -29.33 -32.15
C GLY A 14 26.98 -27.94 -31.52
N ALA A 15 26.06 -27.12 -32.02
CA ALA A 15 25.72 -25.85 -31.39
C ALA A 15 24.97 -26.12 -30.07
N LEU A 16 25.67 -26.00 -28.94
CA LEU A 16 25.04 -25.89 -27.62
C LEU A 16 24.35 -24.53 -27.55
N ALA A 17 23.02 -24.54 -27.62
CA ALA A 17 22.20 -23.38 -27.27
C ALA A 17 22.35 -23.12 -25.77
N ALA A 18 23.18 -22.13 -25.42
CA ALA A 18 23.26 -21.64 -24.04
C ALA A 18 21.96 -20.92 -23.70
N THR A 19 21.11 -21.56 -22.89
CA THR A 19 19.98 -20.89 -22.25
C THR A 19 20.53 -19.93 -21.19
N LEU A 20 20.56 -18.64 -21.49
CA LEU A 20 20.83 -17.62 -20.47
C LEU A 20 19.74 -17.71 -19.39
N PRO A 21 20.09 -17.73 -18.09
CA PRO A 21 19.09 -17.64 -17.05
C PRO A 21 18.35 -16.32 -17.21
N THR A 22 17.02 -16.41 -17.35
CA THR A 22 16.14 -15.24 -17.22
C THR A 22 16.29 -14.73 -15.79
N VAL A 23 17.07 -13.67 -15.63
CA VAL A 23 16.97 -12.78 -14.47
C VAL A 23 15.51 -12.31 -14.44
N HIS A 24 14.73 -12.85 -13.52
CA HIS A 24 13.47 -12.22 -13.16
C HIS A 24 13.84 -10.83 -12.67
N ALA A 25 13.38 -9.80 -13.39
CA ALA A 25 13.46 -8.44 -12.90
C ALA A 25 12.88 -8.45 -11.47
N ALA A 26 13.63 -7.93 -10.50
CA ALA A 26 13.11 -7.74 -9.15
C ALA A 26 11.80 -6.96 -9.27
N ALA A 27 10.76 -7.40 -8.57
CA ALA A 27 9.50 -6.68 -8.54
C ALA A 27 9.75 -5.21 -8.18
N PRO A 28 9.04 -4.24 -8.78
CA PRO A 28 9.15 -2.84 -8.40
C PRO A 28 9.05 -2.72 -6.89
N ASN A 29 10.04 -2.10 -6.26
CA ASN A 29 10.10 -2.03 -4.82
C ASN A 29 9.25 -0.85 -4.36
N HIS A 30 7.93 -1.03 -4.42
CA HIS A 30 6.97 -0.03 -3.96
C HIS A 30 7.22 0.30 -2.48
N ASP A 31 7.29 1.59 -2.15
CA ASP A 31 7.28 2.01 -0.75
C ASP A 31 5.99 1.51 -0.07
N PRO A 32 6.03 1.11 1.21
CA PRO A 32 4.83 0.72 1.93
C PRO A 32 3.78 1.85 1.93
N VAL A 33 2.54 1.51 1.61
CA VAL A 33 1.41 2.44 1.61
C VAL A 33 0.62 2.25 2.90
N ILE A 34 0.50 3.31 3.68
CA ILE A 34 -0.37 3.37 4.87
C ILE A 34 -1.62 4.15 4.49
N MET A 35 -2.74 3.44 4.46
CA MET A 35 -4.06 3.96 4.12
C MET A 35 -4.84 4.28 5.39
N ILE A 36 -5.30 5.51 5.53
CA ILE A 36 -5.82 6.05 6.79
C ILE A 36 -7.21 6.66 6.58
N PRO A 37 -8.25 6.13 7.25
CA PRO A 37 -9.61 6.64 7.10
C PRO A 37 -9.78 8.01 7.77
N GLY A 38 -10.95 8.60 7.58
CA GLY A 38 -11.36 9.83 8.25
C GLY A 38 -11.86 9.63 9.67
N MET A 39 -12.31 10.73 10.28
CA MET A 39 -12.95 10.75 11.59
C MET A 39 -14.14 9.80 11.65
N THR A 40 -14.25 9.05 12.75
CA THR A 40 -15.22 7.97 13.00
C THR A 40 -15.13 6.76 12.05
N GLY A 41 -14.23 6.80 11.07
CA GLY A 41 -14.05 5.73 10.10
C GLY A 41 -13.32 4.52 10.67
N ASP A 42 -13.59 3.37 10.07
CA ASP A 42 -12.89 2.12 10.34
C ASP A 42 -11.82 1.87 9.28
N VAL A 43 -10.79 1.10 9.65
CA VAL A 43 -9.71 0.73 8.72
C VAL A 43 -10.23 0.04 7.44
N GLY A 44 -11.37 -0.65 7.54
CA GLY A 44 -12.04 -1.28 6.39
C GLY A 44 -12.62 -0.30 5.37
N ASN A 45 -12.80 0.99 5.72
CA ASN A 45 -13.17 2.01 4.73
C ASN A 45 -12.07 2.18 3.65
N MET A 46 -10.83 1.80 3.96
CA MET A 46 -9.70 1.88 3.05
C MET A 46 -9.49 0.59 2.23
N ASP A 47 -10.30 -0.44 2.43
CA ASP A 47 -10.18 -1.71 1.69
C ASP A 47 -10.30 -1.56 0.18
N PRO A 48 -11.20 -0.71 -0.39
CA PRO A 48 -11.24 -0.49 -1.83
C PRO A 48 -9.91 0.05 -2.38
N MET A 49 -9.25 0.95 -1.65
CA MET A 49 -7.95 1.50 -2.01
C MET A 49 -6.86 0.42 -1.94
N LYS A 50 -6.87 -0.39 -0.88
CA LYS A 50 -5.95 -1.52 -0.71
C LYS A 50 -6.09 -2.55 -1.83
N GLN A 51 -7.31 -2.99 -2.11
CA GLN A 51 -7.61 -3.95 -3.18
C GLN A 51 -7.25 -3.39 -4.56
N ASN A 52 -7.47 -2.10 -4.76
CA ASN A 52 -7.09 -1.42 -5.98
C ASN A 52 -5.57 -1.43 -6.21
N LEU A 53 -4.77 -1.11 -5.19
CA LEU A 53 -3.31 -1.23 -5.28
C LEU A 53 -2.88 -2.69 -5.50
N GLN A 54 -3.43 -3.62 -4.72
CA GLN A 54 -3.07 -5.04 -4.81
C GLN A 54 -3.37 -5.64 -6.20
N SER A 55 -4.53 -5.34 -6.77
CA SER A 55 -4.91 -5.76 -8.13
C SER A 55 -4.08 -5.11 -9.24
N ASN A 56 -3.32 -4.06 -8.91
CA ASN A 56 -2.45 -3.34 -9.85
C ASN A 56 -0.96 -3.56 -9.55
N GLY A 57 -0.61 -4.62 -8.82
CA GLY A 57 0.78 -5.10 -8.69
C GLY A 57 1.49 -4.74 -7.39
N TRP A 58 0.86 -4.00 -6.46
CA TRP A 58 1.47 -3.73 -5.16
C TRP A 58 1.48 -5.00 -4.29
N PRO A 59 2.63 -5.40 -3.73
CA PRO A 59 2.73 -6.54 -2.83
C PRO A 59 1.88 -6.35 -1.57
N ALA A 60 1.22 -7.42 -1.12
CA ALA A 60 0.32 -7.35 0.03
C ALA A 60 1.04 -6.96 1.35
N ASP A 61 2.31 -7.31 1.49
CA ASP A 61 3.19 -6.95 2.61
C ASP A 61 3.65 -5.48 2.58
N ARG A 62 3.33 -4.74 1.50
CA ARG A 62 3.51 -3.29 1.38
C ARG A 62 2.23 -2.50 1.67
N LEU A 63 1.08 -3.14 1.91
CA LEU A 63 -0.21 -2.46 2.00
C LEU A 63 -0.83 -2.55 3.40
N PHE A 64 -0.90 -1.40 4.08
CA PHE A 64 -1.35 -1.29 5.46
C PHE A 64 -2.59 -0.39 5.55
N THR A 65 -3.59 -0.82 6.31
CA THR A 65 -4.68 0.05 6.77
C THR A 65 -4.49 0.32 8.26
N TRP A 66 -4.72 1.55 8.68
CA TRP A 66 -4.51 1.95 10.07
C TRP A 66 -5.32 3.20 10.43
N THR A 67 -5.72 3.31 11.70
CA THR A 67 -6.20 4.56 12.30
C THR A 67 -5.63 4.67 13.71
N ASP A 68 -5.56 5.91 14.23
CA ASP A 68 -5.21 6.17 15.62
C ASP A 68 -6.22 5.56 16.59
N SER A 69 -5.86 5.54 17.88
CA SER A 69 -6.63 4.96 18.97
C SER A 69 -8.06 5.51 19.10
N SER A 70 -8.34 6.70 18.56
CA SER A 70 -9.64 7.36 18.64
C SER A 70 -10.48 7.31 17.36
N LYS A 71 -9.99 6.70 16.27
CA LYS A 71 -10.61 6.84 14.93
C LYS A 71 -10.74 8.30 14.50
N MET A 72 -9.67 9.06 14.64
CA MET A 72 -9.51 10.46 14.24
C MET A 72 -10.53 11.41 14.90
N THR A 73 -10.98 11.12 16.13
CA THR A 73 -11.87 12.00 16.92
C THR A 73 -11.14 12.83 17.99
N GLN A 74 -9.92 12.42 18.36
CA GLN A 74 -9.07 13.14 19.31
C GLN A 74 -8.34 14.33 18.67
N ASP A 75 -7.52 15.03 19.44
CA ASP A 75 -6.65 16.08 18.90
C ASP A 75 -5.74 15.55 17.77
N LEU A 76 -5.68 16.27 16.65
CA LEU A 76 -4.97 15.84 15.44
C LEU A 76 -3.45 15.80 15.61
N ALA A 77 -2.87 16.59 16.52
CA ALA A 77 -1.44 16.50 16.84
C ALA A 77 -1.13 15.24 17.66
N VAL A 78 -2.06 14.81 18.52
CA VAL A 78 -1.96 13.52 19.22
C VAL A 78 -2.08 12.36 18.24
N ALA A 79 -3.08 12.40 17.34
CA ALA A 79 -3.21 11.39 16.27
C ALA A 79 -1.97 11.34 15.37
N ALA A 80 -1.35 12.49 15.06
CA ALA A 80 -0.11 12.57 14.31
C ALA A 80 1.09 11.90 15.01
N LYS A 81 1.15 11.96 16.35
CA LYS A 81 2.17 11.25 17.13
C LYS A 81 2.00 9.73 17.04
N GLU A 82 0.76 9.25 17.13
CA GLU A 82 0.46 7.82 16.93
C GLU A 82 0.79 7.37 15.51
N LEU A 83 0.50 8.21 14.51
CA LEU A 83 0.89 7.96 13.12
C LEU A 83 2.40 7.83 12.98
N GLY A 84 3.19 8.69 13.62
CA GLY A 84 4.65 8.57 13.61
C GLY A 84 5.15 7.22 14.15
N ALA A 85 4.52 6.70 15.21
CA ALA A 85 4.81 5.36 15.72
C ALA A 85 4.43 4.27 14.70
N LYS A 86 3.29 4.40 14.03
CA LYS A 86 2.86 3.47 12.97
C LYS A 86 3.81 3.48 11.77
N VAL A 87 4.26 4.66 11.32
CA VAL A 87 5.24 4.81 10.24
C VAL A 87 6.52 4.06 10.59
N ASN A 88 7.04 4.24 11.81
CA ASN A 88 8.23 3.52 12.28
C ASN A 88 8.02 2.00 12.32
N GLN A 89 6.86 1.55 12.81
CA GLN A 89 6.51 0.12 12.81
C GLN A 89 6.54 -0.46 11.39
N VAL A 90 5.90 0.21 10.43
CA VAL A 90 5.84 -0.26 9.04
C VAL A 90 7.22 -0.29 8.39
N ARG A 91 8.05 0.74 8.61
CA ARG A 91 9.43 0.78 8.11
C ARG A 91 10.28 -0.35 8.68
N GLN A 92 10.14 -0.65 9.97
CA GLN A 92 10.83 -1.78 10.62
C GLN A 92 10.35 -3.13 10.07
N GLN A 93 9.03 -3.30 9.89
CA GLN A 93 8.45 -4.54 9.37
C GLN A 93 8.86 -4.84 7.93
N THR A 94 9.06 -3.80 7.11
CA THR A 94 9.23 -3.94 5.65
C THR A 94 10.64 -3.61 5.16
N GLY A 95 11.52 -3.13 6.05
CA GLY A 95 12.85 -2.65 5.71
C GLY A 95 12.88 -1.36 4.87
N ALA A 96 11.73 -0.74 4.60
CA ALA A 96 11.64 0.47 3.77
C ALA A 96 12.18 1.70 4.51
N LYS A 97 12.85 2.57 3.76
CA LYS A 97 13.36 3.85 4.30
C LYS A 97 12.25 4.87 4.48
N LYS A 98 11.24 4.86 3.62
CA LYS A 98 10.10 5.77 3.64
C LYS A 98 8.79 5.02 3.45
N VAL A 99 7.67 5.72 3.60
CA VAL A 99 6.32 5.22 3.35
C VAL A 99 5.51 6.24 2.54
N VAL A 100 4.49 5.75 1.85
CA VAL A 100 3.41 6.56 1.28
C VAL A 100 2.29 6.69 2.29
N LEU A 101 1.78 7.90 2.49
CA LEU A 101 0.58 8.15 3.30
C LEU A 101 -0.60 8.46 2.40
N ALA A 102 -1.55 7.52 2.29
CA ALA A 102 -2.81 7.72 1.59
C ALA A 102 -3.93 7.99 2.60
N THR A 103 -4.42 9.22 2.64
CA THR A 103 -5.23 9.73 3.76
C THR A 103 -6.56 10.26 3.27
N TRP A 104 -7.58 10.19 4.13
CA TRP A 104 -8.93 10.64 3.83
C TRP A 104 -9.49 11.54 4.92
N SER A 105 -10.12 12.65 4.53
CA SER A 105 -10.82 13.55 5.45
C SER A 105 -9.92 14.03 6.59
N ALA A 106 -10.34 13.93 7.85
CA ALA A 106 -9.59 14.41 9.01
C ALA A 106 -8.14 13.88 9.11
N SER A 107 -7.85 12.64 8.70
CA SER A 107 -6.49 12.07 8.81
C SER A 107 -5.47 12.77 7.91
N THR A 108 -5.94 13.46 6.87
CA THR A 108 -5.09 14.28 5.99
C THR A 108 -4.35 15.35 6.77
N LEU A 109 -5.00 15.94 7.78
CA LEU A 109 -4.44 16.97 8.64
C LEU A 109 -3.45 16.39 9.67
N ALA A 110 -3.77 15.25 10.27
CA ALA A 110 -2.85 14.55 11.17
C ALA A 110 -1.56 14.12 10.45
N ALA A 111 -1.67 13.60 9.23
CA ALA A 111 -0.51 13.24 8.41
C ALA A 111 0.33 14.46 8.00
N ARG A 112 -0.31 15.56 7.60
CA ARG A 112 0.40 16.80 7.28
C ARG A 112 1.07 17.42 8.52
N TYR A 113 0.44 17.34 9.69
CA TYR A 113 1.05 17.73 10.97
C TYR A 113 2.27 16.86 11.30
N TYR A 114 2.18 15.54 11.11
CA TYR A 114 3.30 14.62 11.30
C TYR A 114 4.51 15.00 10.42
N ILE A 115 4.25 15.25 9.13
CA ILE A 115 5.30 15.64 8.19
C ILE A 115 5.94 16.96 8.60
N LYS A 116 5.14 17.97 8.95
CA LYS A 116 5.62 19.31 9.31
C LYS A 116 6.38 19.35 10.63
N ASN A 117 5.85 18.71 11.67
CA ASN A 117 6.21 19.02 13.06
C ASN A 117 6.90 17.88 13.80
N LEU A 118 6.78 16.64 13.31
CA LEU A 118 7.19 15.44 14.05
C LEU A 118 8.22 14.59 13.30
N GLY A 119 8.94 15.20 12.35
CA GLY A 119 10.02 14.56 11.60
C GLY A 119 9.56 13.67 10.44
N GLY A 120 8.29 13.76 10.01
CA GLY A 120 7.80 12.96 8.89
C GLY A 120 8.46 13.25 7.54
N GLY A 121 9.11 14.41 7.38
CA GLY A 121 9.83 14.76 6.14
C GLY A 121 10.95 13.78 5.74
N ASP A 122 11.51 13.03 6.70
CA ASP A 122 12.56 12.03 6.43
C ASP A 122 12.01 10.60 6.30
N THR A 123 10.75 10.37 6.65
CA THR A 123 10.14 9.02 6.71
C THR A 123 8.96 8.85 5.76
N VAL A 124 8.48 9.92 5.15
CA VAL A 124 7.41 9.91 4.14
C VAL A 124 8.03 10.22 2.79
N SER A 125 7.68 9.46 1.76
CA SER A 125 8.05 9.74 0.37
C SER A 125 6.94 10.52 -0.33
N GLN A 126 5.69 10.14 -0.09
CA GLN A 126 4.53 10.69 -0.76
C GLN A 126 3.38 10.89 0.23
N TYR A 127 2.74 12.04 0.14
CA TYR A 127 1.53 12.40 0.87
C TYR A 127 0.38 12.54 -0.11
N ILE A 128 -0.67 11.74 0.08
CA ILE A 128 -1.84 11.72 -0.79
C ILE A 128 -3.07 12.02 0.07
N SER A 129 -3.73 13.13 -0.24
CA SER A 129 -4.90 13.61 0.47
C SER A 129 -6.15 13.45 -0.37
N PHE A 130 -7.10 12.65 0.10
CA PHE A 130 -8.45 12.57 -0.42
C PHE A 130 -9.38 13.42 0.45
N ALA A 131 -10.00 14.43 -0.15
CA ALA A 131 -10.98 15.28 0.51
C ALA A 131 -10.51 15.82 1.88
N GLY A 132 -9.27 16.33 1.96
CA GLY A 132 -8.72 16.87 3.20
C GLY A 132 -9.18 18.29 3.48
N PRO A 133 -9.72 18.63 4.67
CA PRO A 133 -10.15 19.99 5.00
C PRO A 133 -8.97 20.91 5.36
N HIS A 134 -8.02 21.10 4.43
CA HIS A 134 -6.74 21.82 4.63
C HIS A 134 -6.90 23.30 4.99
N HIS A 135 -7.98 23.92 4.52
CA HIS A 135 -8.36 25.29 4.86
C HIS A 135 -9.69 25.33 5.63
N GLY A 136 -10.03 24.21 6.26
CA GLY A 136 -11.26 24.01 6.99
C GLY A 136 -12.46 23.69 6.11
N THR A 137 -13.62 23.56 6.75
CA THR A 137 -14.91 23.37 6.11
C THR A 137 -15.97 24.23 6.78
N THR A 138 -17.02 24.57 6.06
CA THR A 138 -18.23 25.20 6.64
C THR A 138 -19.24 24.17 7.17
N PHE A 139 -18.99 22.87 6.98
CA PHE A 139 -19.85 21.79 7.48
C PHE A 139 -19.51 21.46 8.94
N ASN A 140 -20.32 21.95 9.88
CA ASN A 140 -19.97 22.02 11.30
C ASN A 140 -20.71 21.00 12.21
N PHE A 141 -21.36 19.98 11.65
CA PHE A 141 -22.13 18.98 12.41
C PHE A 141 -21.27 17.98 13.22
N CYS A 142 -19.95 18.12 13.21
CA CYS A 142 -19.03 17.20 13.89
C CYS A 142 -18.33 17.80 15.12
N LYS A 143 -18.68 19.03 15.53
CA LYS A 143 -17.94 19.80 16.56
C LYS A 143 -17.94 19.17 17.97
N GLN A 144 -18.70 18.10 18.21
CA GLN A 144 -18.54 17.29 19.42
C GLN A 144 -17.17 16.58 19.51
N TYR A 145 -16.48 16.38 18.39
CA TYR A 145 -15.15 15.77 18.35
C TYR A 145 -14.05 16.84 18.35
N VAL A 146 -12.97 16.58 19.08
CA VAL A 146 -11.85 17.52 19.23
C VAL A 146 -11.16 17.77 17.89
N SER A 147 -10.92 16.73 17.10
CA SER A 147 -10.36 16.88 15.75
C SER A 147 -11.21 17.81 14.89
N CYS A 148 -12.53 17.63 14.88
CA CYS A 148 -13.43 18.47 14.08
C CYS A 148 -13.37 19.94 14.51
N GLN A 149 -13.27 20.25 15.81
CA GLN A 149 -13.10 21.63 16.26
C GLN A 149 -11.85 22.30 15.65
N GLN A 150 -10.83 21.50 15.30
CA GLN A 150 -9.60 22.00 14.68
C GLN A 150 -9.76 22.31 13.18
N PHE A 151 -10.82 21.85 12.49
CA PHE A 151 -11.01 22.10 11.05
C PHE A 151 -12.44 22.48 10.61
N ALA A 152 -13.40 22.55 11.53
CA ALA A 152 -14.80 22.87 11.22
C ALA A 152 -15.05 24.34 10.88
N GLU A 153 -14.00 25.16 10.82
CA GLU A 153 -14.00 26.54 10.38
C GLU A 153 -12.65 26.86 9.71
N PRO A 154 -12.59 27.81 8.77
CA PRO A 154 -11.33 28.39 8.33
C PRO A 154 -10.60 29.09 9.48
N ASN A 155 -9.26 29.19 9.40
CA ASN A 155 -8.43 29.96 10.32
C ASN A 155 -8.53 29.57 11.81
N THR A 156 -8.91 28.32 12.12
CA THR A 156 -8.72 27.80 13.49
C THR A 156 -7.25 27.94 13.91
N PRO A 157 -6.93 27.99 15.22
CA PRO A 157 -5.53 28.03 15.66
C PRO A 157 -4.69 26.89 15.09
N PHE A 158 -5.27 25.69 14.98
CA PHE A 158 -4.62 24.53 14.38
C PHE A 158 -4.31 24.73 12.90
N LEU A 159 -5.31 25.11 12.07
CA LEU A 159 -5.10 25.30 10.63
C LEU A 159 -4.19 26.48 10.34
N THR A 160 -4.31 27.57 11.10
CA THR A 160 -3.42 28.73 10.98
C THR A 160 -1.96 28.33 11.21
N ALA A 161 -1.68 27.54 12.24
CA ALA A 161 -0.33 27.03 12.49
C ALA A 161 0.13 26.03 11.42
N LEU A 162 -0.76 25.13 10.98
CA LEU A 162 -0.44 24.10 9.99
C LEU A 162 -0.17 24.71 8.60
N ASN A 163 -0.89 25.77 8.22
CA ASN A 163 -0.74 26.46 6.93
C ASN A 163 0.29 27.59 6.96
N SER A 164 0.84 27.94 8.13
CA SER A 164 1.89 28.97 8.23
C SER A 164 3.16 28.58 7.46
N GLY A 165 3.65 29.46 6.59
CA GLY A 165 4.79 29.20 5.71
C GLY A 165 4.37 28.45 4.46
N THR A 166 5.11 27.39 4.10
CA THR A 166 4.72 26.51 2.99
C THR A 166 3.63 25.52 3.43
N GLU A 167 2.67 25.28 2.53
CA GLU A 167 1.62 24.29 2.73
C GLU A 167 2.09 22.85 2.49
N VAL A 168 3.21 22.70 1.78
CA VAL A 168 3.88 21.44 1.42
C VAL A 168 5.27 21.36 2.09
N PRO A 169 5.34 21.15 3.42
CA PRO A 169 6.62 21.09 4.12
C PRO A 169 7.49 19.93 3.61
N HIS A 170 8.81 20.16 3.50
CA HIS A 170 9.76 19.17 2.97
C HIS A 170 9.46 18.69 1.54
N ASN A 171 8.95 19.58 0.68
CA ASN A 171 8.63 19.25 -0.72
C ASN A 171 9.86 18.94 -1.60
N ASP A 172 11.08 19.10 -1.07
CA ASP A 172 12.33 18.57 -1.63
C ASP A 172 12.48 17.05 -1.43
N LYS A 173 11.68 16.46 -0.53
CA LYS A 173 11.76 15.05 -0.10
C LYS A 173 10.43 14.31 -0.12
N VAL A 174 9.31 15.05 -0.07
CA VAL A 174 7.95 14.54 0.03
C VAL A 174 7.14 15.09 -1.13
N ALA A 175 6.61 14.20 -1.97
CA ALA A 175 5.68 14.58 -3.02
C ALA A 175 4.26 14.73 -2.45
N TYR A 176 3.52 15.76 -2.89
CA TYR A 176 2.17 16.06 -2.38
C TYR A 176 1.13 15.96 -3.49
N LEU A 177 0.09 15.16 -3.26
CA LEU A 177 -1.11 15.06 -4.08
C LEU A 177 -2.34 15.42 -3.23
N THR A 178 -3.20 16.28 -3.77
CA THR A 178 -4.56 16.50 -3.24
C THR A 178 -5.59 16.08 -4.28
N LEU A 179 -6.60 15.35 -3.83
CA LEU A 179 -7.75 14.91 -4.59
C LEU A 179 -8.99 15.52 -3.93
N ARG A 180 -9.65 16.43 -4.65
CA ARG A 180 -10.88 17.09 -4.21
C ARG A 180 -11.98 16.87 -5.22
N SER A 181 -13.23 17.04 -4.81
CA SER A 181 -14.38 16.85 -5.69
C SER A 181 -15.41 17.96 -5.54
N SER A 182 -15.99 18.43 -6.65
CA SER A 182 -17.16 19.32 -6.57
C SER A 182 -18.41 18.62 -6.05
N GLY A 183 -18.42 17.28 -6.01
CA GLY A 183 -19.46 16.48 -5.35
C GLY A 183 -19.28 16.36 -3.83
N ASP A 184 -18.18 16.86 -3.27
CA ASP A 184 -17.93 16.85 -1.83
C ASP A 184 -18.57 18.07 -1.15
N TRP A 185 -19.63 17.81 -0.38
CA TRP A 185 -20.34 18.83 0.40
C TRP A 185 -19.92 18.85 1.88
N ASN A 186 -19.05 17.94 2.30
CA ASN A 186 -18.51 17.86 3.65
C ASN A 186 -17.25 18.71 3.80
N VAL A 187 -16.46 18.84 2.74
CA VAL A 187 -15.32 19.77 2.64
C VAL A 187 -15.69 20.87 1.65
N ALA A 188 -16.41 21.85 2.17
CA ALA A 188 -16.94 22.98 1.42
C ALA A 188 -16.37 24.30 1.98
N PRO A 189 -15.92 25.24 1.12
CA PRO A 189 -15.90 25.17 -0.35
C PRO A 189 -14.88 24.15 -0.88
N THR A 190 -15.13 23.52 -2.04
CA THR A 190 -14.27 22.45 -2.60
C THR A 190 -12.78 22.80 -2.69
N ASP A 191 -12.46 24.07 -2.91
CA ASP A 191 -11.09 24.56 -3.02
C ASP A 191 -10.36 24.62 -1.66
N SER A 192 -11.07 24.48 -0.52
CA SER A 192 -10.44 24.40 0.79
C SER A 192 -9.57 23.15 0.96
N ALA A 193 -9.75 22.15 0.10
CA ALA A 193 -8.94 20.94 0.06
C ALA A 193 -7.65 21.05 -0.77
N LYS A 194 -7.41 22.18 -1.43
CA LYS A 194 -6.13 22.41 -2.12
C LYS A 194 -5.00 22.66 -1.13
N LEU A 195 -3.78 22.42 -1.60
CA LEU A 195 -2.55 22.89 -0.96
C LEU A 195 -1.71 23.63 -1.99
N GLU A 196 -1.24 24.82 -1.68
CA GLU A 196 -0.28 25.54 -2.51
C GLU A 196 1.02 24.73 -2.65
N GLY A 197 1.47 24.52 -3.89
CA GLY A 197 2.67 23.73 -4.19
C GLY A 197 2.46 22.21 -4.31
N ALA A 198 1.24 21.70 -4.11
CA ALA A 198 0.91 20.29 -4.36
C ALA A 198 0.44 20.04 -5.81
N ASP A 199 0.46 18.78 -6.24
CA ASP A 199 -0.33 18.33 -7.39
C ASP A 199 -1.81 18.31 -6.99
N ASN A 200 -2.58 19.30 -7.44
CA ASN A 200 -3.97 19.49 -7.04
C ASN A 200 -4.94 18.99 -8.12
N ARG A 201 -5.64 17.89 -7.84
CA ARG A 201 -6.52 17.20 -8.79
C ARG A 201 -7.99 17.38 -8.39
N LEU A 202 -8.80 17.83 -9.36
CA LEU A 202 -10.24 18.00 -9.20
C LEU A 202 -11.01 16.90 -9.93
N LEU A 203 -11.91 16.27 -9.19
CA LEU A 203 -12.94 15.38 -9.69
C LEU A 203 -14.30 16.09 -9.63
N THR A 204 -15.30 15.61 -10.36
CA THR A 204 -16.60 16.29 -10.41
C THR A 204 -17.73 15.52 -9.73
N THR A 205 -17.64 14.19 -9.73
CA THR A 205 -18.73 13.29 -9.33
C THR A 205 -18.63 12.75 -7.91
N PRO A 206 -17.47 12.27 -7.41
CA PRO A 206 -17.47 11.57 -6.12
C PRO A 206 -17.84 12.52 -4.97
N THR A 207 -18.60 12.00 -4.02
CA THR A 207 -18.88 12.65 -2.75
C THR A 207 -17.71 12.45 -1.79
N HIS A 208 -17.79 13.10 -0.63
CA HIS A 208 -16.82 12.92 0.45
C HIS A 208 -16.56 11.44 0.79
N PHE A 209 -17.61 10.61 0.79
CA PHE A 209 -17.57 9.23 1.25
C PHE A 209 -17.12 8.23 0.19
N ASN A 210 -17.32 8.51 -1.09
CA ASN A 210 -16.98 7.57 -2.16
C ASN A 210 -15.72 7.96 -2.94
N ILE A 211 -15.11 9.12 -2.68
CA ILE A 211 -13.86 9.52 -3.34
C ILE A 211 -12.71 8.52 -3.12
N ILE A 212 -12.72 7.79 -1.99
CA ILE A 212 -11.73 6.76 -1.65
C ILE A 212 -11.97 5.41 -2.35
N SER A 213 -13.12 5.23 -3.01
CA SER A 213 -13.46 4.05 -3.81
C SER A 213 -13.71 4.39 -5.29
N ASP A 214 -13.65 5.68 -5.64
CA ASP A 214 -13.81 6.16 -7.01
C ASP A 214 -12.66 5.70 -7.91
N ALA A 215 -13.00 5.11 -9.05
CA ALA A 215 -12.03 4.49 -9.94
C ALA A 215 -11.03 5.51 -10.53
N GLN A 216 -11.48 6.74 -10.81
CA GLN A 216 -10.61 7.79 -11.34
C GLN A 216 -9.67 8.31 -10.25
N ALA A 217 -10.20 8.58 -9.04
CA ALA A 217 -9.40 9.00 -7.90
C ALA A 217 -8.30 7.98 -7.56
N LEU A 218 -8.67 6.69 -7.50
CA LEU A 218 -7.75 5.60 -7.25
C LEU A 218 -6.72 5.45 -8.38
N LYS A 219 -7.10 5.66 -9.65
CA LYS A 219 -6.13 5.67 -10.75
C LYS A 219 -5.11 6.80 -10.59
N ILE A 220 -5.56 8.01 -10.28
CA ILE A 220 -4.66 9.16 -10.08
C ILE A 220 -3.67 8.87 -8.94
N MET A 221 -4.14 8.29 -7.83
CA MET A 221 -3.27 7.87 -6.73
C MET A 221 -2.19 6.88 -7.21
N ARG A 222 -2.57 5.82 -7.94
CA ARG A 222 -1.59 4.85 -8.46
C ARG A 222 -0.57 5.49 -9.39
N ASP A 223 -1.03 6.30 -10.35
CA ASP A 223 -0.17 7.00 -11.30
C ASP A 223 0.82 7.93 -10.57
N PHE A 224 0.33 8.63 -9.53
CA PHE A 224 1.16 9.51 -8.70
C PHE A 224 2.21 8.73 -7.89
N ILE A 225 1.84 7.58 -7.32
CA ILE A 225 2.79 6.74 -6.59
C ILE A 225 3.91 6.29 -7.51
N ILE A 226 3.58 5.70 -8.66
CA ILE A 226 4.55 5.22 -9.65
C ILE A 226 5.49 6.35 -10.10
N ALA A 227 4.95 7.56 -10.35
CA ALA A 227 5.75 8.69 -10.81
C ALA A 227 6.78 9.20 -9.78
N HIS A 228 6.66 8.82 -8.50
CA HIS A 228 7.52 9.29 -7.41
C HIS A 228 8.21 8.15 -6.65
N GLU A 229 8.31 6.96 -7.25
CA GLU A 229 9.05 5.82 -6.70
C GLU A 229 10.55 5.87 -7.06
N ASP A 230 10.91 6.47 -8.19
CA ASP A 230 12.28 6.51 -8.73
C ASP A 230 13.23 7.46 -7.96
N ASP A 231 12.70 8.28 -7.04
CA ASP A 231 13.49 9.19 -6.18
C ASP A 231 14.12 8.48 -4.95
N ASN A 232 13.90 7.17 -4.77
CA ASN A 232 14.57 6.35 -3.76
C ASN A 232 15.07 5.01 -4.35
N PRO A 233 16.32 4.94 -4.85
CA PRO A 233 16.83 3.68 -5.37
C PRO A 233 16.89 2.61 -4.28
N PRO A 234 16.62 1.33 -4.62
CA PRO A 234 16.83 0.22 -3.72
C PRO A 234 18.30 0.25 -3.27
N THR A 235 18.56 0.19 -1.97
CA THR A 235 19.91 -0.13 -1.50
C THR A 235 20.23 -1.55 -1.97
N SER A 236 21.00 -1.64 -3.06
CA SER A 236 21.73 -2.85 -3.41
C SER A 236 22.74 -3.12 -2.29
N THR A 237 22.41 -3.97 -1.34
CA THR A 237 23.45 -4.60 -0.52
C THR A 237 24.19 -5.59 -1.40
N THR A 238 25.30 -5.13 -1.96
CA THR A 238 26.32 -5.96 -2.62
C THR A 238 26.84 -7.01 -1.64
N PRO A 239 26.76 -8.32 -1.91
CA PRO A 239 27.50 -9.32 -1.14
C PRO A 239 28.99 -9.27 -1.53
N PRO A 240 29.95 -9.36 -0.58
CA PRO A 240 31.35 -9.42 -0.93
C PRO A 240 31.66 -10.73 -1.65
N SER A 241 32.37 -10.65 -2.77
CA SER A 241 32.97 -11.80 -3.45
C SER A 241 34.01 -12.45 -2.54
N SER A 242 33.92 -13.77 -2.34
CA SER A 242 35.04 -14.69 -2.63
C SER A 242 34.72 -16.16 -2.30
N THR A 243 35.02 -17.00 -3.29
CA THR A 243 35.54 -18.37 -3.26
C THR A 243 34.67 -19.59 -2.94
N THR A 244 34.65 -20.47 -3.95
CA THR A 244 34.57 -21.95 -3.94
C THR A 244 33.20 -22.61 -3.75
N THR A 245 32.67 -23.11 -4.86
CA THR A 245 31.48 -23.96 -4.99
C THR A 245 31.79 -25.40 -4.57
N PRO A 246 31.02 -26.02 -3.64
CA PRO A 246 30.85 -27.46 -3.54
C PRO A 246 29.63 -27.93 -4.37
N PRO A 247 29.57 -29.21 -4.79
CA PRO A 247 28.70 -29.66 -5.87
C PRO A 247 27.21 -29.67 -5.53
N THR A 248 26.41 -29.43 -6.56
CA THR A 248 24.95 -29.44 -6.60
C THR A 248 24.38 -30.77 -6.11
N SER A 249 23.61 -30.74 -5.01
CA SER A 249 22.63 -31.79 -4.71
C SER A 249 21.31 -31.45 -5.39
N THR A 250 20.89 -32.33 -6.29
CA THR A 250 19.56 -32.30 -6.89
C THR A 250 18.54 -32.69 -5.84
N THR A 251 17.92 -31.71 -5.16
CA THR A 251 16.69 -31.95 -4.40
C THR A 251 15.52 -31.31 -5.13
N THR A 252 14.60 -32.17 -5.56
CA THR A 252 13.25 -31.84 -6.01
C THR A 252 12.62 -30.79 -5.07
N PRO A 253 11.92 -29.76 -5.57
CA PRO A 253 11.22 -28.80 -4.72
C PRO A 253 10.31 -29.53 -3.73
N PRO A 254 10.29 -29.15 -2.43
CA PRO A 254 9.45 -29.80 -1.46
C PRO A 254 7.97 -29.66 -1.86
N VAL A 255 7.25 -30.78 -1.86
CA VAL A 255 5.81 -30.84 -2.08
C VAL A 255 5.15 -29.95 -1.04
N GLN A 256 4.54 -28.86 -1.48
CA GLN A 256 3.86 -27.91 -0.60
C GLN A 256 2.64 -28.56 0.06
N PRO A 257 2.38 -28.34 1.36
CA PRO A 257 1.35 -29.08 2.08
C PRO A 257 -0.07 -28.68 1.64
N CYS A 258 -0.91 -29.70 1.47
CA CYS A 258 -2.32 -29.62 1.12
C CYS A 258 -3.22 -29.89 2.33
N PHE A 259 -4.37 -29.23 2.39
CA PHE A 259 -5.36 -29.37 3.46
C PHE A 259 -6.77 -29.47 2.87
N ALA A 260 -7.53 -30.50 3.24
CA ALA A 260 -8.92 -30.67 2.83
C ALA A 260 -9.80 -30.75 4.08
N ASP A 261 -10.58 -29.70 4.33
CA ASP A 261 -11.43 -29.59 5.52
C ASP A 261 -12.69 -28.76 5.23
N SER A 262 -13.60 -28.68 6.19
CA SER A 262 -14.71 -27.71 6.13
C SER A 262 -14.19 -26.28 6.35
N ASN A 263 -14.91 -25.29 5.81
CA ASN A 263 -14.54 -23.88 5.92
C ASN A 263 -14.35 -23.44 7.38
N TYR A 264 -15.23 -23.88 8.27
CA TYR A 264 -15.10 -23.63 9.71
C TYR A 264 -13.81 -24.20 10.32
N LYS A 265 -13.41 -25.41 9.93
CA LYS A 265 -12.15 -26.02 10.40
C LYS A 265 -10.93 -25.32 9.84
N HIS A 266 -11.00 -24.80 8.60
CA HIS A 266 -9.93 -23.95 8.06
C HIS A 266 -9.77 -22.66 8.85
N VAL A 267 -10.87 -22.03 9.28
CA VAL A 267 -10.82 -20.84 10.14
C VAL A 267 -10.20 -21.17 11.50
N GLN A 268 -10.67 -22.23 12.16
CA GLN A 268 -10.11 -22.65 13.46
C GLN A 268 -8.62 -23.00 13.40
N ALA A 269 -8.18 -23.60 12.30
CA ALA A 269 -6.79 -24.01 12.12
C ALA A 269 -5.88 -22.88 11.59
N GLY A 270 -6.38 -21.63 11.53
CA GLY A 270 -5.61 -20.48 11.06
C GLY A 270 -5.25 -20.53 9.57
N ARG A 271 -6.00 -21.30 8.77
CA ARG A 271 -5.83 -21.39 7.30
C ARG A 271 -6.80 -20.49 6.54
N ALA A 272 -7.84 -19.99 7.21
CA ALA A 272 -8.84 -19.06 6.70
C ALA A 272 -9.28 -18.08 7.81
N HIS A 273 -10.06 -17.06 7.47
CA HIS A 273 -10.72 -16.17 8.43
C HIS A 273 -12.17 -15.88 8.01
N ASP A 274 -13.01 -15.56 8.98
CA ASP A 274 -14.38 -15.10 8.73
C ASP A 274 -14.38 -13.62 8.38
N ASN A 275 -15.16 -13.21 7.38
CA ASN A 275 -15.26 -11.82 6.94
C ASN A 275 -16.28 -10.98 7.74
N GLY A 276 -16.81 -11.49 8.85
CA GLY A 276 -17.84 -10.85 9.67
C GLY A 276 -19.26 -10.99 9.09
N GLY A 277 -19.41 -11.62 7.92
CA GLY A 277 -20.67 -11.88 7.24
C GLY A 277 -21.02 -13.37 7.11
N GLY A 278 -20.33 -14.25 7.85
CA GLY A 278 -20.56 -15.70 7.84
C GLY A 278 -19.97 -16.41 6.61
N ARG A 279 -18.97 -15.80 5.95
CA ARG A 279 -18.20 -16.42 4.86
C ARG A 279 -16.74 -16.59 5.27
N ALA A 280 -16.12 -17.67 4.82
CA ALA A 280 -14.71 -17.96 5.06
C ALA A 280 -13.86 -17.57 3.86
N LEU A 281 -12.76 -16.87 4.12
CA LEU A 281 -11.75 -16.48 3.13
C LEU A 281 -10.42 -17.15 3.46
N ALA A 282 -9.78 -17.79 2.48
CA ALA A 282 -8.48 -18.43 2.69
C ALA A 282 -7.41 -17.40 3.10
N ASN A 283 -6.61 -17.69 4.13
CA ASN A 283 -5.61 -16.76 4.63
C ASN A 283 -4.52 -16.52 3.58
N GLY A 284 -4.11 -15.26 3.43
CA GLY A 284 -3.13 -14.84 2.42
C GLY A 284 -3.74 -14.60 1.04
N SER A 285 -4.45 -15.57 0.45
CA SER A 285 -5.05 -15.40 -0.89
C SER A 285 -6.40 -14.66 -0.88
N ASN A 286 -7.11 -14.66 0.24
CA ASN A 286 -8.48 -14.16 0.41
C ASN A 286 -9.49 -14.78 -0.57
N GLN A 287 -9.19 -15.93 -1.16
CA GLN A 287 -10.13 -16.62 -2.03
C GLN A 287 -11.36 -17.03 -1.23
N ASP A 288 -12.53 -16.68 -1.76
CA ASP A 288 -13.81 -16.93 -1.13
C ASP A 288 -14.11 -18.43 -1.15
N MET A 289 -14.11 -19.02 0.04
CA MET A 289 -14.34 -20.45 0.23
C MET A 289 -15.83 -20.78 0.33
N GLY A 290 -16.71 -19.77 0.36
CA GLY A 290 -18.14 -19.93 0.61
C GLY A 290 -18.53 -19.64 2.06
N LEU A 291 -19.70 -20.14 2.46
CA LEU A 291 -20.20 -19.97 3.83
C LEU A 291 -19.23 -20.60 4.85
N ASN A 292 -19.05 -19.92 5.99
CA ASN A 292 -18.26 -20.42 7.10
C ASN A 292 -19.05 -21.47 7.90
N VAL A 293 -19.18 -22.67 7.34
CA VAL A 293 -19.97 -23.76 7.89
C VAL A 293 -19.13 -25.04 8.05
N VAL A 294 -19.67 -25.98 8.84
CA VAL A 294 -19.07 -27.31 9.04
C VAL A 294 -19.41 -28.29 7.92
N SER A 295 -20.40 -28.00 7.08
CA SER A 295 -20.79 -28.81 5.93
C SER A 295 -20.00 -28.42 4.66
N GLY A 296 -19.71 -29.41 3.81
CA GLY A 296 -18.88 -29.21 2.61
C GLY A 296 -17.38 -29.24 2.90
N THR A 297 -16.59 -29.26 1.82
CA THR A 297 -15.13 -29.36 1.90
C THR A 297 -14.50 -28.43 0.89
N THR A 298 -13.56 -27.62 1.38
CA THR A 298 -12.69 -26.80 0.54
C THR A 298 -11.27 -27.34 0.66
N LYS A 299 -10.54 -27.35 -0.46
CA LYS A 299 -9.17 -27.83 -0.51
C LYS A 299 -8.24 -26.64 -0.64
N LEU A 300 -7.30 -26.51 0.29
CA LEU A 300 -6.32 -25.43 0.33
C LEU A 300 -4.90 -25.96 0.16
N ARG A 301 -4.12 -25.36 -0.73
CA ARG A 301 -2.66 -25.56 -0.81
C ARG A 301 -1.97 -24.41 -0.08
N LYS A 302 -1.06 -24.71 0.86
CA LYS A 302 -0.18 -23.67 1.41
C LYS A 302 0.89 -23.35 0.38
N THR A 303 0.96 -22.12 -0.11
CA THR A 303 1.95 -21.69 -1.11
C THR A 303 2.96 -20.69 -0.56
N GLY A 304 2.80 -20.29 0.70
CA GLY A 304 3.70 -19.43 1.45
C GLY A 304 3.32 -19.38 2.92
N ASP A 305 4.08 -18.66 3.73
CA ASP A 305 3.75 -18.53 5.16
C ASP A 305 2.42 -17.82 5.36
N ASN A 306 1.51 -18.51 6.06
CA ASN A 306 0.12 -18.14 6.21
C ASN A 306 -0.61 -17.81 4.88
N TYR A 307 -0.16 -18.40 3.76
CA TYR A 307 -0.74 -18.17 2.44
C TYR A 307 -1.31 -19.46 1.87
N TYR A 308 -2.62 -19.50 1.67
CA TYR A 308 -3.38 -20.65 1.25
C TYR A 308 -4.23 -20.32 0.03
N VAL A 309 -4.21 -21.16 -1.00
CA VAL A 309 -5.03 -21.02 -2.20
C VAL A 309 -6.00 -22.18 -2.34
N ILE A 310 -7.22 -21.92 -2.80
CA ILE A 310 -8.18 -22.95 -3.20
C ILE A 310 -7.59 -23.73 -4.36
N ASP A 311 -7.37 -25.02 -4.13
CA ASP A 311 -6.81 -25.94 -5.09
C ASP A 311 -7.58 -27.27 -5.10
N PRO A 312 -8.49 -27.49 -6.07
CA PRO A 312 -9.24 -28.74 -6.19
C PRO A 312 -8.37 -29.99 -6.37
N ALA A 313 -7.13 -29.82 -6.86
CA ALA A 313 -6.18 -30.89 -7.10
C ALA A 313 -5.38 -31.29 -5.84
N CYS A 314 -5.54 -30.60 -4.71
CA CYS A 314 -5.00 -31.06 -3.43
C CYS A 314 -5.67 -32.39 -3.02
N SER A 315 -4.86 -33.38 -2.63
CA SER A 315 -5.31 -34.68 -2.10
C SER A 315 -4.90 -34.84 -0.65
#